data_AF-A0A6P8P6T3-F1
#
_entry.id   AF-A0A6P8P6T3-F1
#
_cell.length_a   1.000
_cell.length_b   1.000
_cell.length_c   1.000
_cell.angle_alpha   90.00
_cell.angle_beta   90.00
_cell.angle_gamma   90.00
#
_symmetry.space_group_name_H-M   'P 1'
#
loop_
_entity.id
_entity.type
_entity.pdbx_description
1 polymer ?
#
loop_
_entity_poly.entity_id
_entity_poly.type
_entity_poly.pdbx_seq_one_letter_code
_entity_poly.pdbx_strand_id
1 'polypeptide(L)'
;MIKAILIFNNHGKPRLSKFYEHYSEDTQQQIIRETFHLVSKRDENVCNFLEGGLLIGGSDNKLIYRHYATLYFVFCVDSSESELGILDLIQVFVETLDKCFENVCELDLIFHVDKVHNILAEMVMGGMVLETNMNEIVTQVDAQNKLEKSEAGLAGAPARAVSAVKNMNLPEIPRNINIGDISIKVPNLPSFK
;
A
#
# COMPACT_ATOMS: atom_id res chain seq x y z
N MET A 1 -3.20 15.99 5.98
CA MET A 1 -2.59 14.70 5.63
C MET A 1 -3.48 13.52 5.95
N ILE A 2 -3.30 12.43 5.20
CA ILE A 2 -3.96 11.14 5.44
C ILE A 2 -3.22 10.40 6.56
N LYS A 3 -3.93 10.04 7.63
CA LYS A 3 -3.38 9.34 8.81
C LYS A 3 -3.49 7.83 8.69
N ALA A 4 -4.61 7.34 8.16
CA ALA A 4 -4.83 5.92 7.96
C ALA A 4 -5.80 5.65 6.80
N ILE A 5 -5.61 4.51 6.15
CA ILE A 5 -6.50 3.97 5.12
C ILE A 5 -6.88 2.56 5.55
N LEU A 6 -8.18 2.34 5.69
CA LEU A 6 -8.76 1.11 6.21
C LEU A 6 -9.77 0.58 5.21
N ILE A 7 -9.70 -0.73 4.93
CA ILE A 7 -10.76 -1.45 4.23
C ILE A 7 -11.19 -2.59 5.14
N PHE A 8 -12.49 -2.71 5.39
CA PHE A 8 -13.04 -3.82 6.16
C PHE A 8 -14.41 -4.21 5.61
N ASN A 9 -14.80 -5.45 5.86
CA ASN A 9 -16.08 -5.95 5.37
C ASN A 9 -17.26 -5.63 6.30
N ASN A 10 -18.45 -6.06 5.91
CA ASN A 10 -19.70 -5.90 6.70
C ASN A 10 -19.67 -6.57 8.09
N HIS A 11 -18.65 -7.37 8.41
CA HIS A 11 -18.45 -7.98 9.73
C HIS A 11 -17.32 -7.33 10.54
N GLY A 12 -16.75 -6.22 10.05
CA GLY A 12 -15.65 -5.52 10.70
C GLY A 12 -14.30 -6.24 10.61
N LYS A 13 -14.16 -7.21 9.69
CA LYS A 13 -12.88 -7.86 9.44
C LYS A 13 -12.03 -6.99 8.50
N PRO A 14 -10.83 -6.56 8.92
CA PRO A 14 -9.95 -5.77 8.06
C PRO A 14 -9.47 -6.59 6.86
N ARG A 15 -9.51 -5.97 5.68
CA ARG A 15 -8.94 -6.45 4.41
C ARG A 15 -7.69 -5.66 4.04
N LEU A 16 -7.64 -4.39 4.44
CA LEU A 16 -6.48 -3.53 4.32
C LEU A 16 -6.39 -2.65 5.57
N SER A 17 -5.19 -2.46 6.10
CA SER A 17 -4.95 -1.52 7.19
C SER A 17 -3.58 -0.88 6.98
N LYS A 18 -3.59 0.40 6.59
CA LYS A 18 -2.38 1.19 6.38
C LYS A 18 -2.43 2.41 7.29
N PHE A 19 -1.52 2.46 8.25
CA PHE A 19 -1.32 3.63 9.12
C PHE A 19 -0.06 4.38 8.65
N TYR A 20 -0.17 5.69 8.48
CA TYR A 20 0.94 6.58 8.12
C TYR A 20 1.57 7.26 9.35
N GLU A 21 0.89 7.20 10.49
CA GLU A 21 1.43 7.56 11.79
C GLU A 21 1.71 6.31 12.63
N HIS A 22 2.61 6.44 13.59
CA HIS A 22 2.96 5.33 14.47
C HIS A 22 1.89 5.13 15.56
N TYR A 23 1.27 3.96 15.57
CA TYR A 23 0.33 3.51 16.59
C TYR A 23 0.74 2.14 17.11
N SER A 24 0.55 1.89 18.41
CA SER A 24 0.70 0.54 18.96
C SER A 24 -0.31 -0.43 18.34
N GLU A 25 0.01 -1.71 18.29
CA GLU A 25 -0.88 -2.72 17.69
C GLU A 25 -2.26 -2.74 18.37
N ASP A 26 -2.30 -2.65 19.71
CA ASP A 26 -3.54 -2.55 20.48
C ASP A 26 -4.36 -1.32 20.06
N THR A 27 -3.70 -0.17 19.89
CA THR A 27 -4.35 1.06 19.44
C THR A 27 -4.87 0.92 18.01
N GLN A 28 -4.11 0.33 17.10
CA GLN A 28 -4.56 0.10 15.72
C GLN A 28 -5.82 -0.76 15.67
N GLN A 29 -5.84 -1.86 16.45
CA GLN A 29 -7.01 -2.73 16.54
C GLN A 29 -8.22 -1.98 17.12
N GLN A 30 -8.01 -1.14 18.13
CA GLN A 30 -9.07 -0.35 18.74
C GLN A 30 -9.64 0.68 17.75
N ILE A 31 -8.76 1.36 16.99
CA ILE A 31 -9.14 2.30 15.93
C ILE A 31 -10.00 1.61 14.87
N ILE A 32 -9.60 0.41 14.39
CA ILE A 32 -10.36 -0.33 13.39
C ILE A 32 -11.76 -0.68 13.92
N ARG A 33 -11.85 -1.16 15.17
CA ARG A 33 -13.14 -1.51 15.80
C ARG A 33 -14.06 -0.31 15.97
N GLU A 34 -13.52 0.82 16.45
CA GLU A 34 -14.28 2.07 16.61
C GLU A 34 -14.76 2.58 15.25
N THR A 35 -13.86 2.63 14.26
CA THR A 35 -14.17 3.08 12.89
C THR A 35 -15.29 2.25 12.28
N PHE A 36 -15.22 0.92 12.38
CA PHE A 36 -16.28 0.02 11.90
C PHE A 36 -17.61 0.30 12.59
N HIS A 37 -17.62 0.52 13.91
CA HIS A 37 -18.83 0.81 14.65
C HIS A 37 -19.50 2.12 14.22
N LEU A 38 -18.69 3.14 13.91
CA LEU A 38 -19.17 4.44 13.45
C LEU A 38 -19.79 4.39 12.06
N VAL A 39 -19.22 3.60 11.13
CA VAL A 39 -19.71 3.54 9.74
C VAL A 39 -20.80 2.48 9.52
N SER A 40 -20.75 1.33 10.20
CA SER A 40 -21.66 0.19 9.94
C SER A 40 -23.12 0.42 10.35
N LYS A 41 -23.37 1.33 11.29
CA LYS A 41 -24.72 1.65 11.80
C LYS A 41 -25.45 2.70 10.96
N ARG A 42 -24.80 3.24 9.94
CA ARG A 42 -25.30 4.38 9.17
C ARG A 42 -26.10 3.91 7.97
N ASP A 43 -27.16 4.64 7.67
CA ASP A 43 -27.97 4.46 6.46
C ASP A 43 -27.19 4.91 5.22
N GLU A 44 -27.51 4.39 4.04
CA GLU A 44 -26.81 4.73 2.79
C GLU A 44 -27.08 6.19 2.35
N ASN A 45 -28.16 6.82 2.82
CA ASN A 45 -28.55 8.17 2.42
C ASN A 45 -27.91 9.30 3.25
N VAL A 46 -27.04 8.98 4.21
CA VAL A 46 -26.41 9.98 5.06
C VAL A 46 -25.07 10.46 4.49
N CYS A 47 -24.54 11.53 5.07
CA CYS A 47 -23.25 12.08 4.68
C CYS A 47 -22.11 11.07 4.87
N ASN A 48 -21.19 11.06 3.90
CA ASN A 48 -19.96 10.25 3.85
C ASN A 48 -18.82 10.78 4.74
N PHE A 49 -19.07 11.86 5.48
CA PHE A 49 -18.08 12.49 6.35
C PHE A 49 -18.53 12.34 7.80
N LEU A 50 -17.61 11.90 8.66
CA LEU A 50 -17.80 11.86 10.09
C LEU A 50 -16.65 12.59 10.77
N GLU A 51 -16.93 13.16 11.94
CA GLU A 51 -15.87 13.52 12.87
C GLU A 51 -15.19 12.24 13.40
N GLY A 52 -13.86 12.29 13.50
CA GLY A 52 -13.04 11.20 14.01
C GLY A 52 -13.44 10.81 15.41
N GLY A 53 -13.43 9.50 15.68
CA GLY A 53 -13.59 8.97 17.03
C GLY A 53 -12.46 9.43 17.95
N LEU A 54 -12.59 9.18 19.26
CA LEU A 54 -11.60 9.65 20.25
C LEU A 54 -10.18 9.15 19.96
N LEU A 55 -10.05 7.98 19.33
CA LEU A 55 -8.78 7.29 19.17
C LEU A 55 -7.97 7.73 17.94
N ILE A 56 -8.63 8.24 16.89
CA ILE A 56 -7.94 8.86 15.76
C ILE A 56 -7.79 10.34 16.08
N GLY A 57 -6.89 10.66 17.01
CA GLY A 57 -6.40 12.02 17.28
C GLY A 57 -7.46 13.10 17.59
N GLY A 58 -8.61 12.73 18.15
CA GLY A 58 -9.63 13.67 18.64
C GLY A 58 -10.51 14.32 17.56
N SER A 59 -11.20 15.40 17.96
CA SER A 59 -12.19 16.15 17.15
C SER A 59 -11.65 16.77 15.86
N ASP A 60 -10.33 16.82 15.71
CA ASP A 60 -9.67 17.53 14.61
C ASP A 60 -9.46 16.64 13.38
N ASN A 61 -9.77 15.34 13.50
CA ASN A 61 -9.70 14.39 12.39
C ASN A 61 -11.09 14.07 11.88
N LYS A 62 -11.16 13.67 10.62
CA LYS A 62 -12.38 13.28 9.93
C LYS A 62 -12.23 11.90 9.32
N LEU A 63 -13.33 11.16 9.30
CA LEU A 63 -13.44 9.88 8.61
C LEU A 63 -14.26 10.10 7.35
N ILE A 64 -13.64 9.85 6.21
CA ILE A 64 -14.29 9.90 4.91
C ILE A 64 -14.46 8.46 4.47
N TYR A 65 -15.69 8.04 4.21
CA TYR A 65 -15.95 6.66 3.83
C TYR A 65 -16.87 6.52 2.64
N ARG A 66 -16.79 5.35 1.99
CA ARG A 66 -17.77 4.90 1.01
C ARG A 66 -17.94 3.39 1.12
N HIS A 67 -19.18 2.94 0.95
CA HIS A 67 -19.53 1.51 0.96
C HIS A 67 -19.65 1.01 -0.48
N TYR A 68 -18.89 -0.04 -0.80
CA TYR A 68 -18.90 -0.72 -2.09
C TYR A 68 -19.21 -2.20 -1.86
N ALA A 69 -20.38 -2.65 -2.29
CA ALA A 69 -20.86 -4.02 -2.12
C ALA A 69 -20.76 -4.53 -0.67
N THR A 70 -19.71 -5.28 -0.33
CA THR A 70 -19.49 -5.86 1.01
C THR A 70 -18.38 -5.17 1.80
N LEU A 71 -17.78 -4.10 1.26
CA LEU A 71 -16.58 -3.45 1.78
C LEU A 71 -16.82 -1.98 2.10
N TYR A 72 -16.36 -1.55 3.26
CA TYR A 72 -16.22 -0.15 3.62
C TYR A 72 -14.78 0.29 3.32
N PHE A 73 -14.64 1.33 2.51
CA PHE A 73 -13.39 2.03 2.27
C PHE A 73 -13.40 3.28 3.13
N VAL A 74 -12.44 3.41 4.05
CA VAL A 74 -12.39 4.50 5.02
C VAL A 74 -11.01 5.15 5.03
N PHE A 75 -10.99 6.46 4.85
CA PHE A 75 -9.81 7.30 4.91
C PHE A 75 -9.93 8.20 6.14
N CYS A 76 -8.91 8.15 7.00
CA CYS A 76 -8.81 8.96 8.19
C CYS A 76 -7.88 10.13 7.87
N VAL A 77 -8.39 11.36 7.92
CA VAL A 77 -7.67 12.55 7.47
C VAL A 77 -7.75 13.65 8.53
N ASP A 78 -6.78 14.57 8.53
CA ASP A 78 -6.87 15.78 9.34
C ASP A 78 -7.71 16.87 8.66
N SER A 79 -7.90 17.99 9.35
CA SER A 79 -8.61 19.17 8.83
C SER A 79 -7.92 19.89 7.67
N SER A 80 -6.70 19.48 7.29
CA SER A 80 -5.97 20.11 6.18
C SER A 80 -6.38 19.55 4.82
N GLU A 81 -6.97 18.35 4.79
CA GLU A 81 -7.45 17.73 3.56
C GLU A 81 -8.90 18.13 3.23
N SER A 82 -9.21 18.19 1.92
CA SER A 82 -10.58 18.37 1.46
C SER A 82 -11.34 17.05 1.51
N GLU A 83 -12.49 17.00 2.17
CA GLU A 83 -13.30 15.78 2.29
C GLU A 83 -13.80 15.27 0.94
N LEU A 84 -14.16 16.19 0.03
CA LEU A 84 -14.57 15.84 -1.33
C LEU A 84 -13.39 15.30 -2.16
N GLY A 85 -12.18 15.86 -1.99
CA GLY A 85 -10.98 15.37 -2.65
C GLY A 85 -10.63 13.95 -2.20
N ILE A 86 -10.77 13.65 -0.90
CA ILE A 86 -10.57 12.29 -0.37
C ILE A 86 -11.67 11.34 -0.85
N LEU A 87 -12.91 11.79 -0.94
CA LEU A 87 -14.00 10.97 -1.46
C LEU A 87 -13.80 10.61 -2.94
N ASP A 88 -13.23 11.52 -3.74
CA ASP A 88 -12.84 11.25 -5.12
C ASP A 88 -11.62 10.32 -5.19
N LEU A 89 -10.64 10.48 -4.31
CA LEU A 89 -9.50 9.56 -4.20
C LEU A 89 -9.93 8.13 -3.87
N ILE A 90 -10.94 7.95 -3.02
CA ILE A 90 -11.54 6.62 -2.76
C ILE A 90 -12.10 6.02 -4.06
N GLN A 91 -12.78 6.82 -4.88
CA GLN A 91 -13.30 6.37 -6.18
C GLN A 91 -12.17 5.92 -7.11
N VAL A 92 -11.15 6.76 -7.28
CA VAL A 92 -9.96 6.43 -8.09
C VAL A 92 -9.32 5.14 -7.60
N PHE A 93 -9.24 4.93 -6.28
CA PHE A 93 -8.64 3.71 -5.73
C PHE A 93 -9.47 2.47 -6.07
N VAL A 94 -10.79 2.52 -5.90
CA VAL A 94 -11.67 1.39 -6.22
C VAL A 94 -11.66 1.08 -7.72
N GLU A 95 -11.70 2.10 -8.58
CA GLU A 95 -11.62 1.91 -10.04
C GLU A 95 -10.26 1.36 -10.47
N THR A 96 -9.17 1.79 -9.83
CA THR A 96 -7.84 1.24 -10.09
C THR A 96 -7.76 -0.24 -9.67
N LEU A 97 -8.32 -0.60 -8.52
CA LEU A 97 -8.42 -2.01 -8.09
C LEU A 97 -9.22 -2.83 -9.10
N ASP A 98 -10.38 -2.33 -9.55
CA ASP A 98 -11.23 -3.02 -10.52
C ASP A 98 -10.51 -3.27 -11.85
N LYS A 99 -9.77 -2.27 -12.34
CA LYS A 99 -8.95 -2.39 -13.55
C LYS A 99 -7.77 -3.34 -13.38
N CYS A 100 -7.13 -3.37 -12.22
CA CYS A 100 -5.99 -4.24 -11.94
C CYS A 100 -6.38 -5.72 -11.72
N PHE A 101 -7.61 -6.00 -11.27
CA PHE A 101 -8.11 -7.35 -10.98
C PHE A 101 -9.15 -7.87 -11.97
N GLU A 102 -9.59 -7.05 -12.94
CA GLU A 102 -10.60 -7.40 -13.95
C GLU A 102 -11.92 -7.89 -13.34
N ASN A 103 -12.68 -6.98 -12.71
CA ASN A 103 -13.86 -7.22 -11.87
C ASN A 103 -13.48 -7.65 -10.44
N VAL A 104 -12.94 -6.70 -9.68
CA VAL A 104 -12.41 -6.96 -8.34
C VAL A 104 -13.51 -7.43 -7.38
N CYS A 105 -13.19 -8.43 -6.55
CA CYS A 105 -14.04 -8.86 -5.45
C CYS A 105 -13.30 -8.85 -4.10
N GLU A 106 -14.05 -8.96 -3.00
CA GLU A 106 -13.46 -9.01 -1.64
C GLU A 106 -12.41 -10.12 -1.50
N LEU A 107 -12.57 -11.22 -2.23
CA LEU A 107 -11.67 -12.36 -2.15
C LEU A 107 -10.29 -12.06 -2.77
N ASP A 108 -10.24 -11.21 -3.80
CA ASP A 108 -8.98 -10.77 -4.41
C ASP A 108 -8.15 -9.94 -3.43
N LEU A 109 -8.81 -9.07 -2.66
CA LEU A 109 -8.14 -8.29 -1.61
C LEU A 109 -7.58 -9.21 -0.51
N ILE A 110 -8.17 -10.38 -0.28
CA ILE A 110 -7.72 -11.35 0.73
C ILE A 110 -6.53 -12.17 0.20
N PHE A 111 -6.60 -12.65 -1.04
CA PHE A 111 -5.54 -13.50 -1.60
C PHE A 111 -4.35 -12.74 -2.16
N HIS A 112 -4.54 -11.47 -2.52
CA HIS A 112 -3.51 -10.63 -3.15
C HIS A 112 -3.26 -9.34 -2.37
N VAL A 113 -3.12 -9.47 -1.03
CA VAL A 113 -2.86 -8.32 -0.14
C VAL A 113 -1.64 -7.50 -0.56
N ASP A 114 -0.58 -8.17 -1.02
CA ASP A 114 0.66 -7.52 -1.46
C ASP A 114 0.40 -6.60 -2.66
N LYS A 115 -0.35 -7.10 -3.65
CA LYS A 115 -0.73 -6.32 -4.84
C LYS A 115 -1.60 -5.13 -4.48
N VAL A 116 -2.55 -5.28 -3.54
CA VAL A 116 -3.37 -4.16 -3.05
C VAL A 116 -2.51 -3.11 -2.35
N HIS A 117 -1.55 -3.52 -1.53
CA HIS A 117 -0.60 -2.62 -0.88
C HIS A 117 0.30 -1.89 -1.89
N ASN A 118 0.75 -2.58 -2.95
CA ASN A 118 1.55 -1.96 -4.02
C ASN A 118 0.73 -0.93 -4.80
N ILE A 119 -0.51 -1.24 -5.18
CA ILE A 119 -1.43 -0.28 -5.82
C ILE A 119 -1.64 0.93 -4.91
N LEU A 120 -1.90 0.73 -3.62
CA LEU A 120 -2.07 1.83 -2.68
C LEU A 120 -0.78 2.67 -2.55
N ALA A 121 0.40 2.04 -2.59
CA ALA A 121 1.67 2.74 -2.49
C ALA A 121 1.95 3.66 -3.69
N GLU A 122 1.51 3.31 -4.90
CA GLU A 122 1.58 4.21 -6.06
C GLU A 122 0.67 5.44 -5.89
N MET A 123 -0.44 5.31 -5.16
CA MET A 123 -1.40 6.39 -4.94
C MET A 123 -1.04 7.29 -3.76
N VAL A 124 -0.68 6.70 -2.61
CA VAL A 124 -0.49 7.41 -1.35
C VAL A 124 0.73 6.89 -0.60
N MET A 125 1.72 7.76 -0.41
CA MET A 125 2.89 7.48 0.44
C MET A 125 3.08 8.54 1.52
N GLY A 126 3.44 8.09 2.72
CA GLY A 126 3.67 8.99 3.86
C GLY A 126 2.46 9.85 4.24
N GLY A 127 1.24 9.41 3.90
CA GLY A 127 0.02 10.17 4.13
C GLY A 127 -0.23 11.30 3.12
N MET A 128 0.54 11.36 2.03
CA MET A 128 0.40 12.31 0.94
C MET A 128 -0.03 11.59 -0.34
N VAL A 129 -0.91 12.24 -1.12
CA VAL A 129 -1.33 11.76 -2.44
C VAL A 129 -0.21 12.03 -3.44
N LEU A 130 0.19 11.00 -4.18
CA LEU A 130 1.24 11.07 -5.20
C LEU A 130 0.66 11.12 -6.61
N GLU A 131 -0.21 10.17 -6.92
CA GLU A 131 -0.77 9.99 -8.25
C GLU A 131 -2.28 9.73 -8.17
N THR A 132 -3.01 10.35 -9.09
CA THR A 132 -4.47 10.20 -9.23
C THR A 132 -4.86 9.71 -10.62
N ASN A 133 -3.92 9.70 -11.58
CA ASN A 133 -4.16 9.16 -12.90
C ASN A 133 -4.08 7.63 -12.89
N MET A 134 -5.24 6.99 -13.01
CA MET A 134 -5.35 5.53 -13.06
C MET A 134 -4.47 4.86 -14.12
N ASN A 135 -4.23 5.50 -15.27
CA ASN A 135 -3.41 4.90 -16.33
C ASN A 135 -1.93 4.85 -15.95
N GLU A 136 -1.43 5.89 -15.28
CA GLU A 136 -0.05 5.92 -14.77
C GLU A 136 0.11 4.89 -13.65
N ILE A 137 -0.83 4.85 -12.69
CA ILE A 137 -0.80 3.89 -11.57
C ILE A 137 -0.75 2.44 -12.09
N VAL A 138 -1.66 2.08 -13.00
CA VAL A 138 -1.70 0.72 -13.57
C VAL A 138 -0.39 0.39 -14.32
N THR A 139 0.16 1.36 -15.06
CA THR A 139 1.41 1.18 -15.80
C THR A 139 2.58 0.89 -14.86
N GLN A 140 2.69 1.61 -13.74
CA GLN A 140 3.76 1.39 -12.76
C GLN A 140 3.58 0.07 -12.00
N VAL A 141 2.35 -0.27 -11.61
CA VAL A 141 2.04 -1.56 -10.97
C VAL A 141 2.40 -2.74 -11.90
N ASP A 142 2.11 -2.63 -13.20
CA ASP A 142 2.48 -3.65 -14.18
C ASP A 142 3.99 -3.74 -14.42
N ALA A 143 4.70 -2.62 -14.37
CA ALA A 143 6.16 -2.59 -14.43
C ALA A 143 6.77 -3.31 -13.22
N GLN A 144 6.27 -3.06 -12.01
CA GLN A 144 6.69 -3.75 -10.78
C GLN A 144 6.42 -5.26 -10.86
N ASN A 145 5.22 -5.66 -11.27
CA ASN A 145 4.85 -7.06 -11.45
C ASN A 145 5.78 -7.80 -12.44
N LYS A 146 6.28 -7.11 -13.48
CA LYS A 146 7.25 -7.69 -14.43
C LYS A 146 8.63 -7.88 -13.81
N LEU A 147 9.08 -6.91 -13.01
CA LEU A 147 10.36 -6.98 -12.31
C LEU A 147 10.36 -8.12 -11.28
N GLU A 148 9.32 -8.22 -10.45
CA GLU A 148 9.17 -9.30 -9.46
C GLU A 148 9.23 -10.69 -10.12
N LYS A 149 8.54 -10.86 -11.27
CA LYS A 149 8.58 -12.11 -12.05
C LYS A 149 9.97 -12.40 -12.61
N SER A 150 10.70 -11.37 -13.04
CA SER A 150 12.06 -11.53 -13.56
C SER A 150 13.03 -12.00 -12.47
N GLU A 151 12.93 -11.47 -11.27
CA GLU A 151 13.76 -11.86 -10.12
C GLU A 151 13.42 -13.27 -9.62
N ALA A 152 12.13 -13.63 -9.57
CA ALA A 152 11.70 -14.99 -9.23
C ALA A 152 12.20 -16.03 -10.25
N GLY A 153 12.27 -15.67 -11.53
CA GLY A 153 12.82 -16.51 -12.60
C GLY A 153 14.33 -16.78 -12.46
N LEU A 154 15.09 -15.85 -11.86
CA LEU A 154 16.50 -16.01 -11.56
C LEU A 154 16.74 -16.94 -10.36
N ALA A 155 15.84 -16.97 -9.38
CA ALA A 155 15.93 -17.85 -8.21
C ALA A 155 15.50 -19.31 -8.49
N GLY A 156 14.63 -19.53 -9.48
CA GLY A 156 14.13 -20.87 -9.88
C GLY A 156 14.98 -21.60 -10.92
N ALA A 157 16.05 -20.99 -11.43
CA ALA A 157 16.89 -21.61 -12.44
C ALA A 157 17.75 -22.73 -11.81
N PRO A 158 17.75 -23.96 -12.36
CA PRO A 158 18.64 -25.01 -11.87
C PRO A 158 20.08 -24.51 -11.92
N ALA A 159 20.88 -24.81 -10.89
CA ALA A 159 22.24 -24.26 -10.67
C ALA A 159 23.17 -24.29 -11.91
N ARG A 160 22.88 -25.15 -12.90
CA ARG A 160 23.57 -25.19 -14.21
C ARG A 160 23.35 -23.95 -15.09
N ALA A 161 22.21 -23.27 -15.01
CA ALA A 161 21.94 -22.07 -15.79
C ALA A 161 22.65 -20.83 -15.23
N VAL A 162 22.84 -20.76 -13.90
CA VAL A 162 23.62 -19.68 -13.23
C VAL A 162 25.08 -19.71 -13.67
N SER A 163 25.64 -20.90 -13.90
CA SER A 163 27.01 -21.08 -14.41
C SER A 163 27.21 -20.57 -15.85
N ALA A 164 26.15 -20.53 -16.68
CA ALA A 164 26.23 -20.05 -18.06
C ALA A 164 26.30 -18.53 -18.17
N VAL A 165 25.70 -17.80 -17.22
CA VAL A 165 25.77 -16.33 -17.16
C VAL A 165 27.15 -15.86 -16.68
N LYS A 166 27.83 -16.67 -15.86
CA LYS A 166 29.19 -16.41 -15.37
C LYS A 166 30.27 -16.49 -16.47
N ASN A 167 29.94 -17.11 -17.61
CA ASN A 167 30.81 -17.22 -18.79
C ASN A 167 30.51 -16.18 -19.88
N MET A 168 29.50 -15.31 -19.68
CA MET A 168 29.38 -14.11 -20.50
C MET A 168 30.33 -13.05 -19.95
N ASN A 169 31.27 -12.64 -20.80
CA ASN A 169 32.31 -11.67 -20.52
C ASN A 169 31.67 -10.28 -20.31
N LEU A 170 31.02 -10.05 -19.17
CA LEU A 170 30.62 -8.70 -18.76
C LEU A 170 31.89 -7.90 -18.45
N PRO A 171 32.01 -6.64 -18.91
CA PRO A 171 33.08 -5.77 -18.48
C PRO A 171 33.03 -5.65 -16.95
N GLU A 172 34.15 -5.98 -16.29
CA GLU A 172 34.25 -5.96 -14.83
C GLU A 172 33.87 -4.58 -14.29
N ILE A 173 32.85 -4.53 -13.43
CA ILE A 173 32.51 -3.33 -12.67
C ILE A 173 33.72 -3.03 -11.75
N PRO A 174 34.35 -1.85 -11.85
CA PRO A 174 35.54 -1.54 -11.07
C PRO A 174 35.21 -1.57 -9.57
N ARG A 175 35.92 -2.44 -8.83
CA ARG A 175 35.72 -2.68 -7.38
C ARG A 175 36.10 -1.51 -6.47
N ASN A 176 36.49 -0.36 -7.00
CA ASN A 176 36.86 0.81 -6.22
C ASN A 176 36.29 2.07 -6.85
N ILE A 177 35.29 2.66 -6.19
CA ILE A 177 34.91 4.05 -6.40
C ILE A 177 35.80 4.86 -5.45
N ASN A 178 36.79 5.56 -6.01
CA ASN A 178 37.61 6.50 -5.25
C ASN A 178 36.94 7.88 -5.34
N ILE A 179 36.11 8.20 -4.35
CA ILE A 179 35.70 9.56 -4.04
C ILE A 179 36.62 10.02 -2.92
N GLY A 180 37.25 11.18 -3.10
CA GLY A 180 38.36 11.69 -2.30
C GLY A 180 38.35 11.35 -0.80
N ASP A 181 39.54 11.03 -0.29
CA ASP A 181 39.98 10.91 1.10
C ASP A 181 39.18 10.01 2.06
N ILE A 182 38.22 9.19 1.60
CA ILE A 182 37.53 8.22 2.46
C ILE A 182 37.65 6.82 1.86
N SER A 183 38.60 6.03 2.39
CA SER A 183 38.71 4.59 2.12
C SER A 183 37.72 3.80 2.99
N ILE A 184 36.58 3.41 2.45
CA ILE A 184 35.64 2.49 3.12
C ILE A 184 36.12 1.05 2.88
N LYS A 185 36.75 0.42 3.89
CA LYS A 185 36.99 -1.03 3.88
C LYS A 185 35.68 -1.75 4.21
N VAL A 186 35.12 -2.44 3.22
CA VAL A 186 34.01 -3.38 3.43
C VAL A 186 34.51 -4.58 4.23
N PRO A 187 33.94 -4.92 5.41
CA PRO A 187 34.34 -6.12 6.15
C PRO A 187 33.93 -7.39 5.39
N ASN A 188 34.84 -8.36 5.32
CA ASN A 188 34.55 -9.70 4.78
C ASN A 188 33.47 -10.38 5.63
N LEU A 189 32.31 -10.70 5.02
CA LEU A 189 31.37 -11.63 5.64
C LEU A 189 32.02 -13.04 5.69
N PRO A 190 31.94 -13.76 6.83
CA PRO A 190 32.41 -15.13 6.90
C PRO A 190 31.52 -16.03 6.04
N SER A 191 32.17 -16.85 5.20
CA SER A 191 31.52 -17.91 4.44
C SER A 191 31.01 -18.97 5.42
N PHE A 192 29.70 -19.17 5.49
CA PHE A 192 29.11 -20.31 6.19
C PHE A 192 29.53 -21.60 5.46
N LYS A 193 30.15 -22.52 6.21
CA LYS A 193 30.32 -23.93 5.83
C LYS A 193 29.05 -24.70 6.15
#